data_AF-A0A6J4MN76-F1
#
_entry.id   AF-A0A6J4MN76-F1
#
_cell.length_a   1.000
_cell.length_b   1.000
_cell.length_c   1.000
_cell.angle_alpha   90.00
_cell.angle_beta   90.00
_cell.angle_gamma   90.00
#
_symmetry.space_group_name_H-M   'P 1'
#
loop_
_entity.id
_entity.type
_entity.pdbx_description
1 polymer ?
#
loop_
_entity_poly.entity_id
_entity_poly.type
_entity_poly.pdbx_seq_one_letter_code
_entity_poly.pdbx_strand_id
1 'polypeptide(L)'
;MRPALTSAIGRDSGRVDVTVRSIAPIVERTGRAVALGGAVLALSIFGAAKFTQGEIDELKPLIGGTPWLAWLPPAFGDAGTSYLLGVVELSTAALLIASPWSPRAGVAGGALGALTFAATTSLLVSAPEPIWEAEPGSAPLPSSLGSFVLKDVALLGIALTVLGESLARVAQERSRPE
;
A
#
# COMPACT_ATOMS: atom_id res chain seq x y z
N MET A 1 -54.36 10.58 34.73
CA MET A 1 -53.95 10.65 33.31
C MET A 1 -52.67 11.46 33.19
N ARG A 2 -51.53 10.83 32.89
CA ARG A 2 -50.30 11.48 32.40
C ARG A 2 -49.70 10.57 31.32
N PRO A 3 -49.61 11.01 30.04
CA PRO A 3 -49.27 10.15 28.93
C PRO A 3 -47.78 10.17 28.57
N ALA A 4 -47.28 8.98 28.22
CA ALA A 4 -46.44 8.66 27.05
C ALA A 4 -45.35 9.65 26.59
N LEU A 5 -44.22 9.78 27.30
CA LEU A 5 -43.01 10.42 26.75
C LEU A 5 -41.71 9.57 26.84
N THR A 6 -41.77 8.36 27.42
CA THR A 6 -40.57 7.53 27.64
C THR A 6 -40.27 6.52 26.51
N SER A 7 -40.92 6.59 25.33
CA SER A 7 -40.74 5.56 24.27
C SER A 7 -39.97 6.01 23.03
N ALA A 8 -39.66 7.31 22.88
CA ALA A 8 -38.93 7.82 21.73
C ALA A 8 -37.41 7.61 21.82
N ILE A 9 -36.83 7.71 23.03
CA ILE A 9 -35.36 7.67 23.24
C ILE A 9 -34.80 6.25 23.06
N GLY A 10 -35.55 5.21 23.42
CA GLY A 10 -35.12 3.81 23.22
C GLY A 10 -35.24 3.29 21.78
N ARG A 11 -36.12 3.89 20.96
CA ARG A 11 -36.33 3.47 19.56
C ARG A 11 -35.21 3.92 18.63
N ASP A 12 -34.64 5.10 18.85
CA ASP A 12 -33.61 5.65 17.96
C ASP A 12 -32.25 4.96 18.19
N SER A 13 -31.91 4.64 19.44
CA SER A 13 -30.70 3.87 19.78
C SER A 13 -30.71 2.47 19.15
N GLY A 14 -31.86 1.77 19.21
CA GLY A 14 -32.01 0.44 18.60
C GLY A 14 -31.99 0.48 17.06
N ARG A 15 -32.46 1.58 16.45
CA ARG A 15 -32.47 1.73 14.98
C ARG A 15 -31.08 2.07 14.44
N VAL A 16 -30.30 2.86 15.17
CA VAL A 16 -28.88 3.14 14.88
C VAL A 16 -28.06 1.86 15.00
N ASP A 17 -28.23 1.08 16.08
CA ASP A 17 -27.50 -0.20 16.26
C ASP A 17 -27.79 -1.22 15.14
N VAL A 18 -29.05 -1.32 14.70
CA VAL A 18 -29.44 -2.22 13.60
C VAL A 18 -28.87 -1.73 12.26
N THR A 19 -28.87 -0.42 12.02
CA THR A 19 -28.33 0.17 10.77
C THR A 19 -26.80 0.05 10.71
N VAL A 20 -26.09 0.30 11.81
CA VAL A 20 -24.63 0.16 11.88
C VAL A 20 -24.20 -1.28 11.62
N ARG A 21 -24.88 -2.25 12.24
CA ARG A 21 -24.58 -3.69 12.04
C ARG A 21 -24.86 -4.17 10.61
N SER A 22 -25.77 -3.55 9.88
CA SER A 22 -26.08 -3.94 8.50
C SER A 22 -25.11 -3.34 7.47
N ILE A 23 -24.63 -2.10 7.68
CA ILE A 23 -23.74 -1.41 6.73
C ILE A 23 -22.26 -1.71 6.95
N ALA A 24 -21.83 -1.99 8.18
CA ALA A 24 -20.43 -2.25 8.51
C ALA A 24 -19.75 -3.29 7.59
N PRO A 25 -20.31 -4.50 7.37
CA PRO A 25 -19.66 -5.48 6.50
C PRO A 25 -19.60 -5.04 5.02
N ILE A 26 -20.51 -4.18 4.57
CA ILE A 26 -20.49 -3.64 3.21
C ILE A 26 -19.35 -2.63 3.07
N VAL A 27 -19.22 -1.72 4.03
CA VAL A 27 -18.14 -0.73 4.06
C VAL A 27 -16.78 -1.41 4.16
N GLU A 28 -16.62 -2.40 5.04
CA GLU A 28 -15.38 -3.16 5.17
C GLU A 28 -14.99 -3.86 3.87
N ARG A 29 -15.94 -4.58 3.24
CA ARG A 29 -15.67 -5.29 1.97
C ARG A 29 -15.32 -4.32 0.85
N THR A 30 -16.05 -3.21 0.76
CA THR A 30 -15.83 -2.20 -0.28
C THR A 30 -14.49 -1.49 -0.07
N GLY A 31 -14.21 -1.05 1.16
CA GLY A 31 -12.93 -0.43 1.52
C GLY A 31 -11.75 -1.35 1.24
N ARG A 32 -11.84 -2.63 1.62
CA ARG A 32 -10.81 -3.63 1.32
C ARG A 32 -10.62 -3.85 -0.18
N ALA A 33 -11.71 -3.92 -0.95
CA ALA A 33 -11.64 -4.08 -2.41
C ALA A 33 -11.01 -2.86 -3.09
N VAL A 34 -11.36 -1.64 -2.66
CA VAL A 34 -10.79 -0.39 -3.18
C VAL A 34 -9.32 -0.28 -2.80
N ALA A 35 -8.94 -0.59 -1.56
CA ALA A 35 -7.56 -0.56 -1.11
C ALA A 35 -6.68 -1.56 -1.90
N LEU A 36 -7.13 -2.82 -2.01
CA LEU A 36 -6.42 -3.83 -2.81
C LEU A 36 -6.35 -3.44 -4.28
N GLY A 37 -7.47 -3.00 -4.87
CA GLY A 37 -7.53 -2.58 -6.26
C GLY A 37 -6.61 -1.40 -6.56
N GLY A 38 -6.57 -0.40 -5.67
CA GLY A 38 -5.67 0.74 -5.79
C GLY A 38 -4.20 0.35 -5.70
N ALA A 39 -3.84 -0.52 -4.76
CA ALA A 39 -2.47 -1.01 -4.63
C ALA A 39 -2.03 -1.84 -5.85
N VAL A 40 -2.89 -2.76 -6.31
CA VAL A 40 -2.64 -3.57 -7.51
C VAL A 40 -2.50 -2.70 -8.75
N LEU A 41 -3.37 -1.70 -8.93
CA LEU A 41 -3.32 -0.79 -10.06
C LEU A 41 -2.01 0.01 -10.07
N ALA A 42 -1.64 0.60 -8.92
CA ALA A 42 -0.40 1.35 -8.80
C ALA A 42 0.82 0.47 -9.12
N LEU A 43 0.95 -0.69 -8.47
CA LEU A 43 2.05 -1.63 -8.71
C LEU A 43 2.10 -2.12 -10.16
N SER A 44 0.96 -2.32 -10.81
CA SER A 44 0.92 -2.78 -12.19
C SER A 44 1.42 -1.71 -13.16
N ILE A 45 1.00 -0.45 -12.97
CA ILE A 45 1.40 0.65 -13.84
C ILE A 45 2.86 1.02 -13.62
N PHE A 46 3.28 1.25 -12.37
CA PHE A 46 4.66 1.60 -12.06
C PHE A 46 5.61 0.43 -12.36
N GLY A 47 5.20 -0.81 -12.09
CA GLY A 47 6.01 -1.99 -12.37
C GLY A 47 6.21 -2.20 -13.87
N ALA A 48 5.19 -1.93 -14.69
CA ALA A 48 5.34 -1.98 -16.14
C ALA A 48 6.25 -0.85 -16.68
N ALA A 49 6.20 0.34 -16.07
CA ALA A 49 7.04 1.47 -16.47
C ALA A 49 8.55 1.19 -16.29
N LYS A 50 8.92 0.34 -15.32
CA LYS A 50 10.31 -0.11 -15.05
C LYS A 50 11.01 -0.76 -16.24
N PHE A 51 10.27 -1.20 -17.26
CA PHE A 51 10.83 -1.80 -18.47
C PHE A 51 11.12 -0.78 -19.58
N THR A 52 10.98 0.52 -19.31
CA THR A 52 11.21 1.60 -20.28
C THR A 52 12.55 2.30 -20.08
N GLN A 53 13.08 2.88 -21.15
CA GLN A 53 14.36 3.62 -21.08
C GLN A 53 14.25 4.87 -20.21
N GLY A 54 13.11 5.58 -20.25
CA GLY A 54 12.90 6.77 -19.43
C GLY A 54 13.04 6.46 -17.94
N GLU A 55 12.41 5.38 -17.49
CA GLU A 55 12.46 4.97 -16.09
C GLU A 55 13.87 4.52 -15.66
N ILE A 56 14.62 3.87 -16.55
CA ILE A 56 16.02 3.52 -16.29
C ILE A 56 16.86 4.78 -16.04
N ASP A 57 16.68 5.81 -16.85
CA ASP A 57 17.46 7.05 -16.73
C ASP A 57 17.08 7.87 -15.50
N GLU A 58 15.79 7.87 -15.11
CA GLU A 58 15.31 8.51 -13.88
C GLU A 58 15.80 7.79 -12.61
N LEU A 59 15.86 6.46 -12.62
CA LEU A 59 16.27 5.69 -11.44
C LEU A 59 17.78 5.71 -11.16
N LYS A 60 18.62 5.89 -12.18
CA LYS A 60 20.09 5.92 -12.03
C LYS A 60 20.57 6.82 -10.89
N PRO A 61 20.27 8.14 -10.88
CA PRO A 61 20.73 9.03 -9.82
C PRO A 61 20.10 8.68 -8.47
N LEU A 62 18.84 8.24 -8.47
CA LEU A 62 18.10 7.93 -7.24
C LEU A 62 18.67 6.70 -6.52
N ILE A 63 18.91 5.62 -7.27
CA ILE A 63 19.45 4.36 -6.75
C ILE A 63 20.92 4.53 -6.36
N GLY A 64 21.72 5.19 -7.21
CA GLY A 64 23.13 5.45 -6.93
C GLY A 64 23.37 6.34 -5.72
N GLY A 65 22.46 7.29 -5.46
CA GLY A 65 22.51 8.18 -4.30
C GLY A 65 21.93 7.58 -3.01
N THR A 66 21.28 6.42 -3.05
CA THR A 66 20.62 5.80 -1.89
C THR A 66 21.47 4.67 -1.31
N PRO A 67 22.06 4.79 -0.09
CA PRO A 67 23.09 3.87 0.41
C PRO A 67 22.72 2.38 0.41
N TRP A 68 21.48 2.04 0.78
CA TRP A 68 21.02 0.64 0.82
C TRP A 68 20.58 0.07 -0.54
N LEU A 69 20.49 0.90 -1.58
CA LEU A 69 20.20 0.48 -2.96
C LEU A 69 21.42 0.56 -3.88
N ALA A 70 22.48 1.27 -3.47
CA ALA A 70 23.68 1.54 -4.27
C ALA A 70 24.45 0.27 -4.72
N TRP A 71 24.16 -0.89 -4.13
CA TRP A 71 24.73 -2.18 -4.54
C TRP A 71 24.03 -2.81 -5.76
N LEU A 72 22.81 -2.38 -6.09
CA LEU A 72 22.03 -2.94 -7.19
C LEU A 72 22.67 -2.65 -8.56
N PRO A 73 23.05 -1.41 -8.91
CA PRO A 73 23.65 -1.13 -10.22
C PRO A 73 24.96 -1.91 -10.46
N PRO A 74 25.89 -2.03 -9.49
CA PRO A 74 27.06 -2.90 -9.65
C PRO A 74 26.72 -4.38 -9.90
N ALA A 75 25.61 -4.89 -9.36
CA ALA A 75 25.22 -6.30 -9.48
C ALA A 75 24.45 -6.62 -10.76
N PHE A 76 23.55 -5.73 -11.20
CA PHE A 76 22.60 -5.98 -12.29
C PHE A 76 22.72 -5.01 -13.48
N GLY A 77 23.56 -3.97 -13.36
CA GLY A 77 23.57 -2.82 -14.25
C GLY A 77 22.34 -1.93 -14.05
N ASP A 78 22.31 -0.76 -14.69
CA ASP A 78 21.22 0.20 -14.53
C ASP A 78 19.88 -0.36 -15.05
N ALA A 79 19.90 -0.93 -16.25
CA ALA A 79 18.72 -1.54 -16.87
C ALA A 79 18.24 -2.76 -16.08
N GLY A 80 19.15 -3.65 -15.68
CA GLY A 80 18.80 -4.85 -14.91
C GLY A 80 18.26 -4.50 -13.53
N THR A 81 18.78 -3.45 -12.90
CA THR A 81 18.24 -2.93 -11.64
C THR A 81 16.80 -2.45 -11.80
N SER A 82 16.52 -1.64 -12.83
CA SER A 82 15.16 -1.20 -13.12
C SER A 82 14.23 -2.38 -13.36
N TYR A 83 14.64 -3.33 -14.21
CA TYR A 83 13.82 -4.52 -14.52
C TYR A 83 13.57 -5.39 -13.29
N LEU A 84 14.55 -5.54 -12.39
CA LEU A 84 14.36 -6.26 -11.14
C LEU A 84 13.27 -5.61 -10.28
N LEU A 85 13.30 -4.29 -10.12
CA LEU A 85 12.25 -3.56 -9.41
C LEU A 85 10.88 -3.76 -10.08
N GLY A 86 10.82 -3.72 -11.41
CA GLY A 86 9.60 -4.00 -12.18
C GLY A 86 9.04 -5.39 -11.92
N VAL A 87 9.90 -6.42 -11.93
CA VAL A 87 9.50 -7.80 -11.60
C VAL A 87 8.98 -7.90 -10.18
N VAL A 88 9.62 -7.24 -9.20
CA VAL A 88 9.17 -7.23 -7.80
C VAL A 88 7.79 -6.58 -7.67
N GLU A 89 7.56 -5.43 -8.31
CA GLU A 89 6.28 -4.72 -8.27
C GLU A 89 5.15 -5.54 -8.93
N LEU A 90 5.40 -6.10 -10.11
CA LEU A 90 4.42 -6.94 -10.82
C LEU A 90 4.13 -8.26 -10.09
N SER A 91 5.15 -8.87 -9.48
CA SER A 91 4.97 -10.08 -8.66
C SER A 91 4.16 -9.77 -7.40
N THR A 92 4.42 -8.62 -6.78
CA THR A 92 3.63 -8.14 -5.63
C THR A 92 2.17 -7.94 -6.03
N ALA A 93 1.91 -7.29 -7.17
CA ALA A 93 0.55 -7.11 -7.69
C ALA A 93 -0.15 -8.46 -7.89
N ALA A 94 0.51 -9.43 -8.51
CA ALA A 94 -0.05 -10.77 -8.72
C ALA A 94 -0.37 -11.50 -7.40
N LEU A 95 0.50 -11.40 -6.40
CA LEU A 95 0.27 -11.98 -5.06
C LEU A 95 -0.88 -11.29 -4.32
N LEU A 96 -0.98 -9.96 -4.41
CA LEU A 96 -2.09 -9.20 -3.82
C LEU A 96 -3.42 -9.53 -4.49
N ILE A 97 -3.43 -9.72 -5.82
CA ILE A 97 -4.60 -10.25 -6.53
C ILE A 97 -4.98 -11.61 -5.96
N ALA A 98 -4.02 -12.52 -5.77
CA ALA A 98 -4.29 -13.86 -5.25
C ALA A 98 -4.69 -13.90 -3.75
N SER A 99 -4.41 -12.83 -2.99
CA SER A 99 -4.60 -12.76 -1.53
C SER A 99 -6.03 -13.05 -1.01
N PRO A 100 -7.13 -12.71 -1.72
CA PRO A 100 -8.48 -13.03 -1.24
C PRO A 100 -8.76 -14.53 -1.21
N TRP A 101 -8.10 -15.31 -2.09
CA TRP A 101 -8.29 -16.75 -2.24
C TRP A 101 -7.24 -17.57 -1.51
N SER A 102 -6.04 -17.02 -1.29
CA SER A 102 -4.95 -17.72 -0.60
C SER A 102 -4.35 -16.82 0.48
N PRO A 103 -4.51 -17.17 1.78
CA PRO A 103 -3.91 -16.37 2.84
C PRO A 103 -2.38 -16.44 2.78
N ARG A 104 -1.78 -17.52 2.26
CA ARG A 104 -0.33 -17.58 2.03
C ARG A 104 0.12 -16.59 0.95
N ALA A 105 -0.65 -16.44 -0.12
CA ALA A 105 -0.38 -15.42 -1.14
C ALA A 105 -0.51 -14.00 -0.56
N GLY A 106 -1.49 -13.77 0.32
CA GLY A 106 -1.64 -12.51 1.04
C GLY A 106 -0.48 -12.21 1.99
N VAL A 107 0.07 -13.21 2.69
CA VAL A 107 1.30 -13.05 3.48
C VAL A 107 2.48 -12.68 2.59
N ALA A 108 2.70 -13.42 1.50
CA ALA A 108 3.82 -13.17 0.59
C ALA A 108 3.71 -11.79 -0.09
N GLY A 109 2.54 -11.45 -0.64
CA GLY A 109 2.29 -10.18 -1.31
C GLY A 109 2.31 -9.00 -0.35
N GLY A 110 1.71 -9.15 0.84
CA GLY A 110 1.73 -8.13 1.88
C GLY A 110 3.16 -7.86 2.39
N ALA A 111 3.96 -8.91 2.62
CA ALA A 111 5.35 -8.76 3.05
C ALA A 111 6.23 -8.13 1.95
N LEU A 112 6.14 -8.62 0.71
CA LEU A 112 6.92 -8.09 -0.41
C LEU A 112 6.55 -6.63 -0.71
N GLY A 113 5.25 -6.31 -0.70
CA GLY A 113 4.76 -4.94 -0.84
C GLY A 113 5.22 -4.05 0.30
N ALA A 114 5.14 -4.50 1.55
CA ALA A 114 5.60 -3.72 2.70
C ALA A 114 7.10 -3.41 2.62
N LEU A 115 7.93 -4.39 2.23
CA LEU A 115 9.35 -4.15 2.02
C LEU A 115 9.62 -3.15 0.89
N THR A 116 8.91 -3.30 -0.23
CA THR A 116 9.04 -2.40 -1.39
C THR A 116 8.67 -0.96 -1.02
N PHE A 117 7.49 -0.75 -0.43
CA PHE A 117 7.03 0.59 -0.06
C PHE A 117 7.80 1.17 1.12
N ALA A 118 8.32 0.35 2.04
CA ALA A 118 9.23 0.82 3.09
C ALA A 118 10.55 1.33 2.49
N ALA A 119 11.11 0.61 1.52
CA ALA A 119 12.29 1.05 0.79
C ALA A 119 12.02 2.37 0.05
N THR A 120 10.90 2.51 -0.65
CA THR A 120 10.57 3.77 -1.33
C THR A 120 10.27 4.90 -0.33
N THR A 121 9.50 4.63 0.72
CA THR A 121 9.15 5.63 1.76
C THR A 121 10.39 6.15 2.48
N SER A 122 11.43 5.33 2.65
CA SER A 122 12.69 5.77 3.26
C SER A 122 13.41 6.87 2.46
N LEU A 123 13.08 7.05 1.17
CA LEU A 123 13.56 8.17 0.36
C LEU A 123 13.06 9.53 0.86
N LEU A 124 11.97 9.61 1.63
CA LEU A 124 11.55 10.86 2.28
C LEU A 124 12.64 11.44 3.20
N VAL A 125 13.51 10.59 3.73
CA VAL A 125 14.56 10.97 4.69
C VAL A 125 15.95 10.95 4.05
N SER A 126 16.18 10.08 3.06
CA SER A 126 17.52 9.81 2.54
C SER A 126 17.68 10.01 1.04
N ALA A 127 16.67 10.52 0.35
CA ALA A 127 16.84 10.92 -1.05
C ALA A 127 17.94 12.00 -1.15
N PRO A 128 18.81 11.91 -2.18
CA PRO A 128 19.79 12.95 -2.45
C PRO A 128 19.15 14.26 -2.93
N GLU A 129 17.96 14.17 -3.54
CA GLU A 129 17.20 15.31 -4.06
C GLU A 129 16.20 15.86 -3.02
N PRO A 130 15.91 17.18 -3.05
CA PRO A 130 14.89 17.77 -2.20
C PRO A 130 13.50 17.15 -2.42
N ILE A 131 12.89 16.68 -1.33
CA ILE A 131 11.50 16.18 -1.31
C ILE A 131 10.49 17.32 -1.28
N TRP A 132 10.89 18.46 -0.73
CA TRP A 132 10.07 19.66 -0.58
C TRP A 132 10.73 20.82 -1.32
N GLU A 133 10.00 21.42 -2.24
CA GLU A 133 10.43 22.58 -3.02
C GLU A 133 9.55 23.77 -2.63
N ALA A 134 10.14 24.95 -2.51
CA ALA A 134 9.42 26.18 -2.22
C ALA A 134 9.86 27.27 -3.19
N GLU A 135 8.91 27.87 -3.89
CA GLU A 135 9.15 29.14 -4.57
C GLU A 135 9.38 30.24 -3.53
N PRO A 136 10.24 31.25 -3.79
CA PRO A 136 10.49 32.33 -2.85
C PRO A 136 9.19 32.99 -2.36
N GLY A 137 8.96 32.95 -1.05
CA GLY A 137 7.75 33.52 -0.41
C GLY A 137 6.51 32.60 -0.38
N SER A 138 6.64 31.35 -0.82
CA SER A 138 5.57 30.34 -0.77
C SER A 138 5.82 29.26 0.30
N ALA A 139 4.76 28.53 0.67
CA ALA A 139 4.89 27.35 1.51
C ALA A 139 5.50 26.19 0.69
N PRO A 140 6.35 25.33 1.29
CA PRO A 140 6.93 24.19 0.58
C PRO A 140 5.85 23.22 0.10
N LEU A 141 5.95 22.82 -1.17
CA LEU A 141 5.13 21.77 -1.80
C LEU A 141 6.02 20.56 -2.13
N PRO A 142 5.45 19.35 -2.18
CA PRO A 142 6.24 18.17 -2.53
C PRO A 142 6.72 18.26 -3.98
N SER A 143 7.99 17.95 -4.21
CA SER A 143 8.55 17.78 -5.56
C SER A 143 7.87 16.63 -6.31
N SER A 144 8.23 16.39 -7.57
CA SER A 144 7.76 15.21 -8.32
C SER A 144 8.07 13.91 -7.56
N LEU A 145 9.32 13.79 -7.08
CA LEU A 145 9.77 12.67 -6.24
C LEU A 145 9.01 12.66 -4.91
N GLY A 146 8.86 13.81 -4.25
CA GLY A 146 8.13 13.88 -2.98
C GLY A 146 6.67 13.42 -3.10
N SER A 147 5.98 13.83 -4.16
CA SER A 147 4.60 13.41 -4.45
C SER A 147 4.52 11.92 -4.74
N PHE A 148 5.50 11.38 -5.48
CA PHE A 148 5.60 9.95 -5.76
C PHE A 148 5.82 9.12 -4.49
N VAL A 149 6.67 9.58 -3.56
CA VAL A 149 6.95 8.82 -2.33
C VAL A 149 5.81 8.96 -1.31
N LEU A 150 5.11 10.10 -1.28
CA LEU A 150 3.98 10.30 -0.36
C LEU A 150 2.83 9.30 -0.60
N LYS A 151 2.51 8.96 -1.86
CA LYS A 151 1.51 7.92 -2.14
C LYS A 151 1.94 6.55 -1.61
N ASP A 152 3.25 6.27 -1.57
CA ASP A 152 3.77 4.97 -1.15
C ASP A 152 3.63 4.74 0.35
N VAL A 153 3.50 5.81 1.15
CA VAL A 153 3.13 5.70 2.57
C VAL A 153 1.74 5.05 2.74
N ALA A 154 0.77 5.46 1.91
CA ALA A 154 -0.56 4.88 1.93
C ALA A 154 -0.52 3.41 1.47
N LEU A 155 0.27 3.11 0.43
CA LEU A 155 0.44 1.76 -0.08
C LEU A 155 1.15 0.83 0.93
N LEU A 156 2.10 1.35 1.71
CA LEU A 156 2.72 0.63 2.83
C LEU A 156 1.67 0.23 3.87
N GLY A 157 0.78 1.16 4.24
CA GLY A 157 -0.33 0.87 5.16
C GLY A 157 -1.26 -0.24 4.65
N ILE A 158 -1.58 -0.21 3.35
CA ILE A 158 -2.39 -1.26 2.70
C ILE A 158 -1.66 -2.60 2.73
N ALA A 159 -0.38 -2.64 2.38
CA ALA A 159 0.42 -3.86 2.37
C ALA A 159 0.53 -4.50 3.77
N LEU A 160 0.77 -3.69 4.81
CA LEU A 160 0.79 -4.14 6.20
C LEU A 160 -0.56 -4.66 6.67
N THR A 161 -1.66 -4.01 6.25
CA THR A 161 -3.02 -4.48 6.57
C THR A 161 -3.29 -5.84 5.95
N VAL A 162 -2.97 -6.03 4.66
CA VAL A 162 -3.11 -7.31 3.97
C VAL A 162 -2.25 -8.38 4.62
N LEU A 163 -1.01 -8.06 4.98
CA LEU A 163 -0.09 -8.97 5.68
C LEU A 163 -0.68 -9.42 7.01
N GLY A 164 -1.14 -8.48 7.85
CA GLY A 164 -1.72 -8.77 9.16
C GLY A 164 -2.98 -9.64 9.08
N GLU A 165 -3.92 -9.28 8.19
CA GLU A 165 -5.14 -10.07 7.96
C GLU A 165 -4.81 -11.49 7.50
N SER A 166 -3.83 -11.62 6.61
CA SER A 166 -3.44 -12.90 6.03
C SER A 166 -2.72 -13.80 7.03
N LEU A 167 -1.84 -13.23 7.87
CA LEU A 167 -1.20 -13.94 8.98
C LEU A 167 -2.24 -14.47 9.98
N ALA A 168 -3.24 -13.66 10.33
CA ALA A 168 -4.33 -14.07 11.21
C ALA A 168 -5.13 -15.25 10.60
N ARG A 169 -5.42 -15.20 9.30
CA ARG A 169 -6.10 -16.31 8.57
C ARG A 169 -5.27 -17.60 8.57
N VAL A 170 -3.97 -17.51 8.29
CA VAL A 170 -3.07 -18.69 8.35
C VAL A 170 -3.03 -19.30 9.76
N ALA A 171 -3.01 -18.48 10.81
CA ALA A 171 -3.03 -18.97 12.20
C ALA A 171 -4.34 -19.71 12.53
N GLN A 172 -5.48 -19.20 12.05
CA GLN A 172 -6.79 -19.84 12.22
C GLN A 172 -6.89 -21.17 11.48
N GLU A 173 -6.39 -21.25 10.25
CA GLU A 173 -6.35 -22.50 9.47
C GLU A 173 -5.55 -23.60 10.17
N ARG A 174 -4.43 -23.24 10.82
CA ARG A 174 -3.61 -24.18 11.60
C ARG A 174 -4.26 -24.64 12.91
N SER A 175 -5.22 -23.88 13.42
CA SER A 175 -5.88 -24.14 14.70
C SER A 175 -7.15 -24.98 14.56
N ARG A 176 -7.59 -25.26 13.32
CA ARG A 176 -8.75 -26.12 13.05
C ARG A 176 -8.31 -27.59 13.14
N PRO A 177 -8.89 -28.41 14.05
CA PRO A 177 -8.64 -29.84 14.05
C PRO A 177 -9.19 -30.47 12.75
N GLU A 178 -8.44 -31.42 12.20
CA GLU A 178 -8.80 -32.21 11.00
C GLU A 178 -10.05 -33.08 11.22
#